data_AF-A0AAD8M299-F1
#
_entry.id   AF-A0AAD8M299-F1
#
_cell.length_a   1.000
_cell.length_b   1.000
_cell.length_c   1.000
_cell.angle_alpha   90.00
_cell.angle_beta   90.00
_cell.angle_gamma   90.00
#
_symmetry.space_group_name_H-M   'P 1'
#
loop_
_entity.id
_entity.type
_entity.pdbx_description
1 polymer ?
#
loop_
_entity_poly.entity_id
_entity_poly.type
_entity_poly.pdbx_seq_one_letter_code
_entity_poly.pdbx_strand_id
1 'polypeptide(L)'
;MVVIRVKPAFLTLLILFTHTTSSQLTNPNPTPTPWPEQFHSIIFMTTNGTKYQKVDLWYDWPNGRNFNIIQSQLGKLLYDLEWTNGTSFYYTLDSNKECRVMHFPVGILAPDWLHGATYVGQKNLDGFLCNVWEKVEFIIYYEDVVSKRPVSWTFYTGMSAHIMTFEVGKVLDDPNWQAPVYCFKNAAEQEKANDDKKRIGIAESVASMDGPYHGRLNMRSIAMNLTAAI
;
A
#
# COMPACT_ATOMS: atom_id res chain seq x y z
N MET A 1 42.48 -74.26 47.66
CA MET A 1 42.66 -72.92 47.06
C MET A 1 41.30 -72.23 47.07
N VAL A 2 41.25 -71.02 47.63
CA VAL A 2 40.03 -70.30 48.04
C VAL A 2 39.37 -69.60 46.85
N VAL A 3 38.04 -69.55 46.93
CA VAL A 3 37.01 -68.97 46.04
C VAL A 3 37.22 -67.48 45.77
N ILE A 4 36.85 -66.97 44.58
CA ILE A 4 36.04 -65.74 44.47
C ILE A 4 35.04 -65.89 43.32
N ARG A 5 33.74 -65.80 43.65
CA ARG A 5 32.61 -65.72 42.72
C ARG A 5 32.18 -64.25 42.69
N VAL A 6 32.39 -63.55 41.58
CA VAL A 6 32.07 -62.12 41.45
C VAL A 6 30.58 -61.97 41.09
N LYS A 7 29.84 -61.18 41.87
CA LYS A 7 28.42 -60.86 41.60
C LYS A 7 28.31 -59.76 40.55
N PRO A 8 27.29 -59.79 39.67
CA PRO A 8 27.05 -58.70 38.72
C PRO A 8 26.45 -57.50 39.47
N ALA A 9 27.19 -56.40 39.53
CA ALA A 9 26.66 -55.12 39.98
C ALA A 9 25.83 -54.52 38.83
N PHE A 10 24.53 -54.34 39.06
CA PHE A 10 23.65 -53.55 38.20
C PHE A 10 24.12 -52.09 38.24
N LEU A 11 24.71 -51.60 37.14
CA LEU A 11 25.06 -50.20 36.95
C LEU A 11 23.89 -49.50 36.25
N THR A 12 22.96 -48.94 37.04
CA THR A 12 21.90 -48.07 36.52
C THR A 12 22.49 -46.71 36.15
N LEU A 13 22.68 -46.48 34.86
CA LEU A 13 23.12 -45.19 34.30
C LEU A 13 21.93 -44.22 34.32
N LEU A 14 21.86 -43.34 35.31
CA LEU A 14 20.93 -42.20 35.35
C LEU A 14 21.37 -41.15 34.31
N ILE A 15 20.74 -41.17 33.14
CA ILE A 15 20.86 -40.10 32.13
C ILE A 15 20.09 -38.89 32.68
N LEU A 16 20.82 -37.96 33.30
CA LEU A 16 20.31 -36.63 33.63
C LEU A 16 20.12 -35.86 32.32
N PHE A 17 18.89 -35.83 31.79
CA PHE A 17 18.49 -34.86 30.78
C PHE A 17 18.55 -33.48 31.40
N THR A 18 19.66 -32.77 31.16
CA THR A 18 19.74 -31.34 31.38
C THR A 18 18.83 -30.67 30.36
N HIS A 19 17.60 -30.37 30.76
CA HIS A 19 16.75 -29.45 30.03
C HIS A 19 17.39 -28.06 30.14
N THR A 20 18.29 -27.74 29.21
CA THR A 20 18.63 -26.35 28.91
C THR A 20 17.36 -25.69 28.37
N THR A 21 16.63 -25.04 29.27
CA THR A 21 15.64 -24.02 28.89
C THR A 21 16.41 -22.92 28.18
N SER A 22 16.50 -23.02 26.85
CA SER A 22 16.88 -21.91 25.99
C SER A 22 15.84 -20.84 26.20
N SER A 23 16.14 -19.84 27.02
CA SER A 23 15.44 -18.58 27.02
C SER A 23 15.56 -18.00 25.61
N GLN A 24 14.50 -18.16 24.80
CA GLN A 24 14.37 -17.42 23.57
C GLN A 24 14.38 -15.95 23.97
N LEU A 25 15.49 -15.26 23.72
CA LEU A 25 15.49 -13.81 23.61
C LEU A 25 14.44 -13.48 22.55
N THR A 26 13.27 -13.02 22.98
CA THR A 26 12.27 -12.48 22.09
C THR A 26 12.88 -11.19 21.54
N ASN A 27 13.61 -11.29 20.44
CA ASN A 27 14.03 -10.11 19.71
C ASN A 27 12.75 -9.33 19.37
N PRO A 28 12.69 -8.04 19.69
CA PRO A 28 11.52 -7.24 19.35
C PRO A 28 11.30 -7.32 17.84
N ASN A 29 10.04 -7.41 17.44
CA ASN A 29 9.67 -7.37 16.03
C ASN A 29 10.23 -6.10 15.38
N PRO A 30 10.67 -6.17 14.11
CA PRO A 30 11.16 -5.00 13.42
C PRO A 30 10.07 -3.94 13.26
N THR A 31 10.45 -2.68 13.36
CA THR A 31 9.60 -1.54 13.02
C THR A 31 9.74 -1.24 11.53
N PRO A 32 8.63 -0.96 10.80
CA PRO A 32 8.71 -0.56 9.39
C PRO A 32 9.45 0.76 9.25
N THR A 33 10.28 0.88 8.22
CA THR A 33 11.00 2.12 7.92
C THR A 33 10.02 3.14 7.33
N PRO A 34 9.96 4.37 7.85
CA PRO A 34 9.21 5.44 7.19
C PRO A 34 9.69 5.63 5.75
N TRP A 35 8.78 5.98 4.86
CA TRP A 35 9.17 6.41 3.52
C TRP A 35 10.06 7.67 3.62
N PRO A 36 11.02 7.84 2.71
CA PRO A 36 11.75 9.09 2.60
C PRO A 36 10.79 10.20 2.17
N GLU A 37 11.08 11.44 2.59
CA GLU A 37 10.22 12.59 2.28
C GLU A 37 10.07 12.85 0.78
N GLN A 38 11.08 12.45 -0.01
CA GLN A 38 11.09 12.61 -1.46
C GLN A 38 11.72 11.38 -2.11
N PHE A 39 11.12 10.88 -3.19
CA PHE A 39 11.71 9.84 -4.01
C PHE A 39 11.08 9.76 -5.40
N HIS A 40 11.79 9.11 -6.31
CA HIS A 40 11.27 8.65 -7.59
C HIS A 40 11.31 7.13 -7.65
N SER A 41 10.29 6.52 -8.26
CA SER A 41 10.18 5.07 -8.40
C SER A 41 9.53 4.67 -9.72
N ILE A 42 10.14 3.69 -10.38
CA ILE A 42 9.48 2.95 -11.46
C ILE A 42 8.87 1.68 -10.86
N ILE A 43 7.57 1.51 -11.06
CA ILE A 43 6.77 0.43 -10.49
C ILE A 43 6.08 -0.33 -11.63
N PHE A 44 6.09 -1.66 -11.58
CA PHE A 44 5.17 -2.46 -12.37
C PHE A 44 4.00 -2.91 -11.51
N MET A 45 2.79 -2.54 -11.91
CA MET A 45 1.59 -3.01 -11.26
C MET A 45 0.90 -4.08 -12.11
N THR A 46 0.39 -5.10 -11.42
CA THR A 46 -0.44 -6.13 -12.02
C THR A 46 -1.78 -6.22 -11.30
N THR A 47 -2.86 -6.52 -12.02
CA THR A 47 -4.15 -6.88 -11.42
C THR A 47 -4.46 -8.34 -11.69
N ASN A 48 -4.55 -9.13 -10.63
CA ASN A 48 -4.79 -10.57 -10.66
C ASN A 48 -3.85 -11.33 -11.63
N GLY A 49 -2.63 -10.83 -11.86
CA GLY A 49 -1.66 -11.42 -12.79
C GLY A 49 -1.97 -11.25 -14.28
N THR A 50 -3.00 -10.49 -14.66
CA THR A 50 -3.50 -10.45 -16.05
C THR A 50 -3.38 -9.09 -16.72
N LYS A 51 -3.59 -8.00 -15.99
CA LYS A 51 -3.48 -6.63 -16.51
C LYS A 51 -2.21 -5.99 -15.98
N TYR A 52 -1.39 -5.44 -16.86
CA TYR A 52 -0.10 -4.86 -16.52
C TYR A 52 -0.07 -3.36 -16.83
N GLN A 53 0.55 -2.60 -15.93
CA GLN A 53 0.85 -1.19 -16.14
C GLN A 53 2.21 -0.84 -15.53
N LYS A 54 2.91 0.07 -16.21
CA LYS A 54 4.08 0.75 -15.64
C LYS A 54 3.61 2.04 -15.00
N VAL A 55 4.08 2.31 -13.80
CA VAL A 55 3.89 3.59 -13.10
C VAL A 55 5.24 4.23 -12.89
N ASP A 56 5.33 5.50 -13.24
CA ASP A 56 6.46 6.39 -12.97
C ASP A 56 5.98 7.36 -11.88
N LEU A 57 6.42 7.08 -10.65
CA LEU A 57 5.95 7.66 -9.41
C LEU A 57 6.94 8.70 -8.90
N TRP A 58 6.46 9.93 -8.71
CA TRP A 58 7.17 11.00 -8.03
C TRP A 58 6.46 11.33 -6.73
N TYR A 59 7.17 11.19 -5.62
CA TYR A 59 6.65 11.49 -4.29
C TYR A 59 7.42 12.68 -3.70
N ASP A 60 6.70 13.71 -3.26
CA ASP A 60 7.28 14.92 -2.70
C ASP A 60 6.41 15.43 -1.53
N TRP A 61 6.65 14.83 -0.36
CA TRP A 61 5.92 15.12 0.87
C TRP A 61 6.06 16.57 1.37
N PRO A 62 7.26 17.19 1.38
CA PRO A 62 7.41 18.58 1.84
C PRO A 62 6.54 19.57 1.04
N ASN A 63 6.32 19.30 -0.24
CA ASN A 63 5.44 20.09 -1.11
C ASN A 63 4.02 19.51 -1.23
N GLY A 64 3.72 18.46 -0.49
CA GLY A 64 2.39 17.86 -0.37
C GLY A 64 1.82 17.33 -1.68
N ARG A 65 2.66 16.71 -2.52
CA ARG A 65 2.28 16.27 -3.87
C ARG A 65 2.80 14.88 -4.20
N ASN A 66 1.99 14.12 -4.93
CA ASN A 66 2.30 12.78 -5.42
C ASN A 66 1.87 12.69 -6.89
N PHE A 67 2.70 12.13 -7.75
CA PHE A 67 2.42 12.09 -9.17
C PHE A 67 2.69 10.72 -9.77
N ASN A 68 1.59 10.07 -10.15
CA ASN A 68 1.55 8.77 -10.78
C ASN A 68 1.37 8.94 -12.30
N ILE A 69 2.41 8.65 -13.08
CA ILE A 69 2.33 8.63 -14.55
C ILE A 69 2.19 7.16 -15.00
N ILE A 70 0.98 6.80 -15.43
CA ILE A 70 0.53 5.42 -15.57
C ILE A 70 0.38 5.07 -17.05
N GLN A 71 1.16 4.09 -17.49
CA GLN A 71 1.06 3.51 -18.82
C GLN A 71 0.54 2.07 -18.72
N SER A 72 -0.73 1.85 -19.06
CA SER A 72 -1.28 0.50 -19.24
C SER A 72 -0.80 -0.12 -20.56
N GLN A 73 -0.68 -1.45 -20.61
CA GLN A 73 -0.17 -2.16 -21.80
C GLN A 73 -0.90 -1.82 -23.11
N LEU A 74 -2.23 -1.66 -23.07
CA LEU A 74 -3.09 -1.34 -24.22
C LEU A 74 -3.94 -0.07 -23.98
N GLY A 75 -3.46 0.85 -23.14
CA GLY A 75 -4.19 2.04 -22.73
C GLY A 75 -3.50 3.35 -23.07
N LYS A 76 -4.21 4.44 -22.82
CA LYS A 76 -3.66 5.80 -22.87
C LYS A 76 -2.73 6.07 -21.70
N LEU A 77 -1.78 6.97 -21.91
CA LEU A 77 -0.95 7.49 -20.83
C LEU A 77 -1.82 8.35 -19.92
N LEU A 78 -1.99 7.90 -18.69
CA LEU A 78 -2.80 8.56 -17.67
C LEU A 78 -1.89 9.24 -16.66
N TYR A 79 -2.20 10.49 -16.36
CA TYR A 79 -1.53 11.29 -15.34
C TYR A 79 -2.45 11.38 -14.14
N ASP A 80 -2.01 10.94 -12.97
CA ASP A 80 -2.72 11.06 -11.69
C ASP A 80 -1.89 11.92 -10.74
N LEU A 81 -2.28 13.18 -10.62
CA LEU A 81 -1.62 14.19 -9.80
C LEU A 81 -2.44 14.41 -8.53
N GLU A 82 -1.87 14.02 -7.40
CA GLU A 82 -2.52 13.96 -6.10
C GLU A 82 -1.88 14.97 -5.13
N TRP A 83 -2.71 15.52 -4.24
CA TRP A 83 -2.32 16.51 -3.25
C TRP A 83 -2.67 16.07 -1.83
N THR A 84 -1.91 16.54 -0.85
CA THR A 84 -2.15 16.27 0.59
C THR A 84 -3.53 16.75 1.07
N ASN A 85 -4.13 17.73 0.40
CA ASN A 85 -5.48 18.20 0.71
C ASN A 85 -6.59 17.24 0.22
N GLY A 86 -6.22 16.11 -0.40
CA GLY A 86 -7.15 15.11 -0.90
C GLY A 86 -7.58 15.29 -2.35
N THR A 87 -7.23 16.40 -3.02
CA THR A 87 -7.56 16.56 -4.43
C THR A 87 -6.64 15.71 -5.32
N SER A 88 -7.24 14.99 -6.26
CA SER A 88 -6.51 14.27 -7.31
C SER A 88 -7.03 14.64 -8.70
N PHE A 89 -6.13 14.90 -9.63
CA PHE A 89 -6.41 15.17 -11.03
C PHE A 89 -5.97 13.98 -11.87
N TYR A 90 -6.93 13.34 -12.53
CA TYR A 90 -6.63 12.32 -13.53
C TYR A 90 -6.85 12.89 -14.92
N TYR A 91 -5.81 12.94 -15.74
CA TYR A 91 -5.90 13.55 -17.05
C TYR A 91 -5.04 12.85 -18.11
N THR A 92 -5.31 13.17 -19.38
CA THR A 92 -4.49 12.78 -20.53
C THR A 92 -3.97 14.01 -21.24
N LEU A 93 -2.72 14.02 -21.66
CA LEU A 93 -2.12 15.12 -22.43
C LEU A 93 -2.28 14.95 -23.97
N ASP A 94 -2.97 13.90 -24.40
CA ASP A 94 -3.27 13.65 -25.81
C ASP A 94 -4.33 14.62 -26.35
N SER A 95 -4.67 14.47 -27.64
CA SER A 95 -5.66 15.33 -28.30
C SER A 95 -7.05 15.29 -27.67
N ASN A 96 -7.38 14.24 -26.90
CA ASN A 96 -8.69 14.09 -26.27
C ASN A 96 -8.85 14.99 -25.05
N LYS A 97 -7.75 15.38 -24.39
CA LYS A 97 -7.72 16.31 -23.25
C LYS A 97 -8.75 15.95 -22.18
N GLU A 98 -8.75 14.70 -21.78
CA GLU A 98 -9.67 14.23 -20.74
C GLU A 98 -9.18 14.66 -19.37
N CYS A 99 -10.10 15.06 -18.48
CA CYS A 99 -9.79 15.28 -17.08
C CYS A 99 -10.97 14.93 -16.17
N ARG A 100 -10.68 14.23 -15.07
CA ARG A 100 -11.58 14.05 -13.91
C ARG A 100 -10.87 14.55 -12.65
N VAL A 101 -11.62 15.27 -11.82
CA VAL A 101 -11.15 15.71 -10.50
C VAL A 101 -11.82 14.85 -9.45
N MET A 102 -11.02 14.25 -8.58
CA MET A 102 -11.47 13.40 -7.50
C MET A 102 -11.05 14.01 -6.16
N HIS A 103 -11.78 13.67 -5.10
CA HIS A 103 -11.40 14.03 -3.74
C HIS A 103 -11.35 12.80 -2.85
N PHE A 104 -10.17 12.50 -2.32
CA PHE A 104 -9.89 11.42 -1.39
C PHE A 104 -9.52 12.05 -0.04
N PRO A 105 -10.35 11.96 1.01
CA PRO A 105 -10.10 12.66 2.28
C PRO A 105 -8.75 12.35 2.96
N VAL A 106 -8.10 11.25 2.59
CA VAL A 106 -6.78 10.85 3.12
C VAL A 106 -5.64 11.67 2.48
N GLY A 107 -5.81 12.14 1.24
CA GLY A 107 -4.71 12.70 0.45
C GLY A 107 -3.64 11.65 0.15
N ILE A 108 -2.42 12.13 -0.03
CA ILE A 108 -1.25 11.30 -0.25
C ILE A 108 -0.78 10.67 1.07
N LEU A 109 -0.18 9.49 1.01
CA LEU A 109 0.31 8.82 2.21
C LEU A 109 1.47 9.60 2.86
N ALA A 110 1.38 9.82 4.17
CA ALA A 110 2.47 10.37 4.96
C ALA A 110 3.65 9.39 5.04
N PRO A 111 4.89 9.86 5.27
CA PRO A 111 6.07 9.01 5.42
C PRO A 111 5.90 7.84 6.39
N ASP A 112 5.17 8.04 7.47
CA ASP A 112 4.92 7.07 8.53
C ASP A 112 3.61 6.29 8.35
N TRP A 113 3.03 6.22 7.15
CA TRP A 113 1.73 5.58 6.91
C TRP A 113 1.64 4.11 7.38
N LEU A 114 2.78 3.41 7.53
CA LEU A 114 2.86 2.06 8.11
C LEU A 114 2.83 2.03 9.65
N HIS A 115 2.76 3.17 10.34
CA HIS A 115 2.65 3.23 11.79
C HIS A 115 1.43 2.43 12.28
N GLY A 116 1.63 1.53 13.24
CA GLY A 116 0.59 0.62 13.74
C GLY A 116 0.23 -0.53 12.79
N ALA A 117 1.03 -0.81 11.75
CA ALA A 117 0.90 -2.03 10.95
C ALA A 117 1.32 -3.28 11.76
N THR A 118 0.69 -4.41 11.45
CA THR A 118 0.97 -5.70 12.10
C THR A 118 2.12 -6.38 11.38
N TYR A 119 3.20 -6.71 12.09
CA TYR A 119 4.28 -7.51 11.53
C TYR A 119 3.85 -8.97 11.35
N VAL A 120 4.01 -9.50 10.13
CA VAL A 120 3.56 -10.83 9.74
C VAL A 120 4.71 -11.84 9.77
N GLY A 121 5.95 -11.40 9.53
CA GLY A 121 7.13 -12.26 9.43
C GLY A 121 8.00 -11.92 8.23
N GLN A 122 8.81 -12.88 7.78
CA GLN A 122 9.69 -12.72 6.62
C GLN A 122 9.29 -13.62 5.46
N LYS A 123 9.43 -13.12 4.23
CA LYS A 123 9.19 -13.88 2.99
C LYS A 123 10.18 -13.47 1.89
N ASN A 124 10.57 -14.42 1.05
CA ASN A 124 11.31 -14.11 -0.17
C ASN A 124 10.35 -13.60 -1.25
N LEU A 125 10.66 -12.47 -1.86
CA LEU A 125 9.92 -11.87 -2.98
C LEU A 125 10.88 -11.10 -3.89
N ASP A 126 10.76 -11.29 -5.21
CA ASP A 126 11.56 -10.60 -6.24
C ASP A 126 13.09 -10.66 -6.01
N GLY A 127 13.57 -11.73 -5.36
CA GLY A 127 14.99 -11.92 -5.01
C GLY A 127 15.42 -11.31 -3.68
N PHE A 128 14.51 -10.70 -2.92
CA PHE A 128 14.77 -10.09 -1.61
C PHE A 128 14.16 -10.92 -0.48
N LEU A 129 14.90 -11.07 0.62
CA LEU A 129 14.29 -11.48 1.88
C LEU A 129 13.61 -10.24 2.49
N CYS A 130 12.29 -10.25 2.51
CA CYS A 130 11.49 -9.12 2.97
C CYS A 130 10.94 -9.36 4.37
N ASN A 131 10.95 -8.32 5.19
CA ASN A 131 10.00 -8.21 6.28
C ASN A 131 8.61 -7.91 5.68
N VAL A 132 7.55 -8.39 6.32
CA VAL A 132 6.17 -8.29 5.82
C VAL A 132 5.28 -7.65 6.88
N TRP A 133 4.49 -6.65 6.47
CA TRP A 133 3.52 -5.99 7.33
C TRP A 133 2.14 -5.98 6.69
N GLU A 134 1.12 -6.07 7.53
CA GLU A 134 -0.27 -5.89 7.14
C GLU A 134 -0.80 -4.58 7.72
N LYS A 135 -1.42 -3.76 6.86
CA LYS A 135 -2.04 -2.49 7.26
C LYS A 135 -3.54 -2.53 6.93
N VAL A 136 -4.35 -2.34 7.98
CA VAL A 136 -5.82 -2.21 7.94
C VAL A 136 -6.55 -3.30 7.14
N GLU A 137 -6.03 -4.54 7.15
CA GLU A 137 -6.53 -5.69 6.37
C GLU A 137 -6.63 -5.40 4.85
N PHE A 138 -5.93 -4.36 4.39
CA PHE A 138 -6.04 -3.81 3.05
C PHE A 138 -4.76 -4.03 2.25
N ILE A 139 -3.62 -3.70 2.87
CA ILE A 139 -2.30 -3.71 2.25
C ILE A 139 -1.42 -4.72 2.95
N ILE A 140 -0.76 -5.56 2.15
CA ILE A 140 0.42 -6.31 2.58
C ILE A 140 1.63 -5.61 1.96
N TYR A 141 2.56 -5.16 2.80
CA TYR A 141 3.75 -4.41 2.43
C TYR A 141 5.00 -5.26 2.65
N TYR A 142 5.92 -5.22 1.67
CA TYR A 142 7.17 -5.96 1.66
C TYR A 142 8.33 -4.96 1.64
N GLU A 143 9.19 -5.02 2.65
CA GLU A 143 10.41 -4.22 2.76
C GLU A 143 11.62 -5.15 2.79
N ASP A 144 12.64 -4.86 2.01
CA ASP A 144 13.90 -5.60 2.08
C ASP A 144 14.50 -5.52 3.49
N VAL A 145 14.83 -6.68 4.08
CA VAL A 145 15.41 -6.77 5.43
C VAL A 145 16.71 -5.97 5.51
N VAL A 146 17.54 -6.00 4.46
CA VAL A 146 18.87 -5.42 4.44
C VAL A 146 18.82 -3.93 4.11
N SER A 147 18.30 -3.56 2.94
CA SER A 147 18.36 -2.19 2.46
C SER A 147 17.23 -1.30 2.97
N LYS A 148 16.22 -1.89 3.64
CA LYS A 148 15.03 -1.18 4.14
C LYS A 148 14.17 -0.50 3.07
N ARG A 149 14.36 -0.87 1.80
CA ARG A 149 13.58 -0.29 0.69
C ARG A 149 12.25 -1.01 0.50
N PRO A 150 11.22 -0.32 -0.01
CA PRO A 150 10.02 -1.00 -0.51
C PRO A 150 10.39 -1.97 -1.63
N VAL A 151 9.86 -3.20 -1.57
CA VAL A 151 10.01 -4.23 -2.62
C VAL A 151 8.68 -4.42 -3.35
N SER A 152 7.60 -4.54 -2.59
CA SER A 152 6.26 -4.70 -3.14
C SER A 152 5.19 -4.26 -2.15
N TRP A 153 4.01 -3.94 -2.65
CA TRP A 153 2.79 -3.97 -1.85
C TRP A 153 1.64 -4.57 -2.65
N THR A 154 0.76 -5.27 -1.95
CA THR A 154 -0.40 -5.93 -2.53
C THR A 154 -1.67 -5.49 -1.83
N PHE A 155 -2.67 -5.16 -2.60
CA PHE A 155 -4.00 -4.77 -2.15
C PHE A 155 -4.93 -5.99 -2.11
N TYR A 156 -5.91 -6.03 -1.20
CA TYR A 156 -6.90 -7.12 -1.19
C TYR A 156 -7.65 -7.25 -2.53
N THR A 157 -7.71 -6.17 -3.31
CA THR A 157 -8.36 -6.11 -4.62
C THR A 157 -7.66 -6.97 -5.67
N GLY A 158 -6.51 -7.56 -5.34
CA GLY A 158 -5.69 -8.36 -6.25
C GLY A 158 -4.75 -7.52 -7.10
N MET A 159 -4.63 -6.22 -6.82
CA MET A 159 -3.60 -5.37 -7.40
C MET A 159 -2.29 -5.53 -6.62
N SER A 160 -1.19 -5.72 -7.33
CA SER A 160 0.15 -5.83 -6.75
C SER A 160 1.10 -4.88 -7.44
N ALA A 161 1.84 -4.11 -6.68
CA ALA A 161 2.90 -3.23 -7.16
C ALA A 161 4.26 -3.87 -6.87
N HIS A 162 5.13 -3.91 -7.87
CA HIS A 162 6.50 -4.38 -7.77
C HIS A 162 7.45 -3.23 -8.07
N ILE A 163 8.34 -2.92 -7.12
CA ILE A 163 9.21 -1.74 -7.18
C ILE A 163 10.48 -2.12 -7.93
N MET A 164 10.71 -1.49 -9.08
CA MET A 164 11.88 -1.77 -9.92
C MET A 164 13.07 -0.88 -9.59
N THR A 165 12.78 0.38 -9.28
CA THR A 165 13.78 1.38 -8.90
C THR A 165 13.26 2.17 -7.71
N PHE A 166 14.15 2.66 -6.87
CA PHE A 166 13.78 3.46 -5.70
C PHE A 166 14.89 4.48 -5.44
N GLU A 167 14.71 5.69 -5.96
CA GLU A 167 15.71 6.75 -5.94
C GLU A 167 15.34 7.81 -4.90
N VAL A 168 15.93 7.68 -3.71
CA VAL A 168 15.70 8.58 -2.59
C VAL A 168 16.21 10.00 -2.90
N GLY A 169 15.41 11.02 -2.57
CA GLY A 169 15.75 12.43 -2.74
C GLY A 169 15.59 12.96 -4.17
N LYS A 170 15.13 12.14 -5.13
CA LYS A 170 14.77 12.62 -6.46
C LYS A 170 13.49 13.43 -6.41
N VAL A 171 13.48 14.53 -7.16
CA VAL A 171 12.36 15.47 -7.25
C VAL A 171 12.15 15.82 -8.72
N LEU A 172 10.89 16.00 -9.10
CA LEU A 172 10.50 16.46 -10.42
C LEU A 172 10.45 17.99 -10.45
N ASP A 173 10.91 18.61 -11.54
CA ASP A 173 10.90 20.07 -11.67
C ASP A 173 9.49 20.66 -11.48
N ASP A 174 9.37 21.75 -10.72
CA ASP A 174 8.11 22.39 -10.34
C ASP A 174 7.10 22.62 -11.49
N PRO A 175 7.51 23.03 -12.70
CA PRO A 175 6.58 23.21 -13.82
C PRO A 175 5.81 21.94 -14.22
N ASN A 176 6.36 20.76 -13.94
CA ASN A 176 5.76 19.49 -14.32
C ASN A 176 4.68 19.01 -13.34
N TRP A 177 4.51 19.68 -12.19
CA TRP A 177 3.48 19.35 -11.20
C TRP A 177 2.14 20.04 -11.46
N GLN A 178 1.96 20.69 -12.61
CA GLN A 178 0.75 21.46 -12.91
C GLN A 178 -0.27 20.63 -13.68
N ALA A 179 -1.47 20.52 -13.13
CA ALA A 179 -2.61 19.99 -13.87
C ALA A 179 -2.94 20.92 -15.06
N PRO A 180 -3.34 20.36 -16.22
CA PRO A 180 -3.68 21.18 -17.38
C PRO A 180 -4.90 22.08 -17.15
N VAL A 181 -4.94 23.24 -17.82
CA VAL A 181 -5.99 24.25 -17.65
C VAL A 181 -7.41 23.72 -17.88
N TYR A 182 -7.59 22.71 -18.75
CA TYR A 182 -8.91 22.13 -19.00
C TYR A 182 -9.46 21.32 -17.82
N CYS A 183 -8.63 20.91 -16.86
CA CYS A 183 -9.10 20.29 -15.61
C CYS A 183 -9.93 21.23 -14.74
N PHE A 184 -9.73 22.54 -14.88
CA PHE A 184 -10.42 23.55 -14.07
C PHE A 184 -11.71 24.07 -14.73
N LYS A 185 -11.90 23.79 -16.02
CA LYS A 185 -13.11 24.22 -16.76
C LYS A 185 -14.32 23.34 -16.46
N ASN A 186 -14.09 22.04 -16.23
CA ASN A 186 -15.15 21.05 -16.00
C ASN A 186 -15.67 21.05 -14.55
N ALA A 187 -14.99 21.69 -13.60
CA ALA A 187 -15.41 21.71 -12.19
C ALA A 187 -16.79 22.37 -12.02
N ALA A 188 -17.05 23.47 -12.72
CA ALA A 188 -18.33 24.19 -12.68
C ALA A 188 -19.50 23.41 -13.33
N GLU A 189 -19.20 22.50 -14.27
CA GLU A 189 -20.20 21.67 -14.94
C GLU A 189 -20.45 20.36 -14.16
N GLN A 190 -19.41 19.81 -13.52
CA GLN A 190 -19.51 18.63 -12.65
C GLN A 190 -20.21 18.94 -11.32
N GLU A 191 -20.06 20.14 -10.76
CA GLU A 191 -20.87 20.59 -9.62
C GLU A 191 -22.36 20.60 -9.96
N LYS A 192 -22.74 21.11 -11.14
CA LYS A 192 -24.13 21.08 -11.61
C LYS A 192 -24.65 19.65 -11.80
N ALA A 193 -23.88 18.78 -12.43
CA ALA A 193 -24.26 17.38 -12.65
C ALA A 193 -24.38 16.57 -11.34
N ASN A 194 -23.55 16.87 -10.34
CA ASN A 194 -23.63 16.26 -9.02
C ASN A 194 -24.79 16.82 -8.19
N ASP A 195 -25.11 18.10 -8.32
CA ASP A 195 -26.28 18.70 -7.65
C ASP A 195 -27.59 18.17 -8.27
N ASP A 196 -27.62 17.97 -9.59
CA ASP A 196 -28.74 17.31 -10.28
C ASP A 196 -28.89 15.84 -9.86
N LYS A 197 -27.80 15.08 -9.75
CA LYS A 197 -27.82 13.70 -9.22
C LYS A 197 -28.24 13.65 -7.75
N LYS A 198 -27.83 14.62 -6.93
CA LYS A 198 -28.24 14.74 -5.53
C LYS A 198 -29.73 15.05 -5.42
N ARG A 199 -30.28 15.92 -6.27
CA ARG A 199 -31.72 16.19 -6.36
C ARG A 199 -32.52 14.96 -6.79
N ILE A 200 -32.02 14.20 -7.78
CA ILE A 200 -32.66 12.95 -8.23
C ILE A 200 -32.62 11.87 -7.15
N GLY A 201 -31.48 11.68 -6.47
CA GLY A 201 -31.36 10.71 -5.37
C GLY A 201 -32.19 11.08 -4.13
N ILE A 202 -32.36 12.38 -3.84
CA ILE A 202 -33.30 12.83 -2.80
C ILE A 202 -34.74 12.53 -3.20
N ALA A 203 -35.14 12.76 -4.45
CA ALA A 203 -36.48 12.44 -4.95
C ALA A 203 -36.79 10.93 -4.88
N GLU A 204 -35.81 10.06 -5.16
CA GLU A 204 -35.95 8.59 -5.03
C GLU A 204 -36.03 8.14 -3.56
N SER A 205 -35.27 8.78 -2.67
CA SER A 205 -35.31 8.47 -1.23
C SER A 205 -36.63 8.85 -0.54
N VAL A 206 -37.31 9.89 -1.02
CA VAL A 206 -38.65 10.30 -0.51
C VAL A 206 -39.74 9.34 -0.99
N ALA A 207 -39.52 8.61 -2.09
CA ALA A 207 -40.45 7.62 -2.62
C ALA A 207 -40.31 6.22 -1.96
N SER A 208 -39.32 6.01 -1.10
CA SER A 208 -39.06 4.71 -0.44
C SER A 208 -38.75 4.91 1.05
N MET A 209 -39.74 5.37 1.81
CA MET A 209 -39.74 5.25 3.26
C MET A 209 -40.65 4.08 3.66
N ASP A 210 -40.07 2.88 3.74
CA ASP A 210 -40.48 1.81 4.65
C ASP A 210 -39.35 0.76 4.71
N GLY A 211 -38.52 0.81 5.77
CA GLY A 211 -37.55 -0.25 6.08
C GLY A 211 -36.27 0.23 6.79
N PRO A 212 -35.90 -0.31 7.97
CA PRO A 212 -34.74 0.15 8.72
C PRO A 212 -33.53 -0.77 8.51
N TYR A 213 -32.40 -0.25 8.01
CA TYR A 213 -31.09 -0.87 8.27
C TYR A 213 -29.97 0.17 8.32
N HIS A 214 -29.38 0.28 9.52
CA HIS A 214 -28.18 1.04 9.84
C HIS A 214 -26.91 0.33 9.36
N GLY A 215 -25.93 1.12 8.92
CA GLY A 215 -24.53 0.97 9.34
C GLY A 215 -23.68 -0.08 8.60
N ARG A 216 -23.29 0.19 7.35
CA ARG A 216 -22.14 -0.50 6.71
C ARG A 216 -21.39 0.41 5.74
N LEU A 217 -21.03 1.60 6.21
CA LEU A 217 -20.01 2.45 5.58
C LEU A 217 -18.69 2.20 6.32
N ASN A 218 -17.55 2.30 5.59
CA ASN A 218 -16.21 2.55 6.16
C ASN A 218 -15.13 1.43 6.19
N MET A 219 -15.07 0.55 5.19
CA MET A 219 -13.81 -0.17 4.85
C MET A 219 -13.49 -0.09 3.36
N ARG A 220 -14.48 -0.24 2.49
CA ARG A 220 -14.33 -0.08 1.03
C ARG A 220 -13.92 1.33 0.61
N SER A 221 -14.31 2.36 1.37
CA SER A 221 -13.91 3.75 1.09
C SER A 221 -12.44 3.99 1.41
N ILE A 222 -11.94 3.41 2.49
CA ILE A 222 -10.52 3.51 2.89
C ILE A 222 -9.65 2.75 1.88
N ALA A 223 -10.08 1.55 1.50
CA ALA A 223 -9.48 0.74 0.45
C ALA A 223 -9.37 1.44 -0.92
N MET A 224 -10.46 2.06 -1.38
CA MET A 224 -10.43 2.86 -2.62
C MET A 224 -9.53 4.09 -2.49
N ASN A 225 -9.48 4.73 -1.32
CA ASN A 225 -8.61 5.88 -1.07
C ASN A 225 -7.12 5.49 -1.08
N LEU A 226 -6.73 4.32 -0.54
CA LEU A 226 -5.33 3.87 -0.53
C LEU A 226 -4.85 3.34 -1.88
N THR A 227 -5.74 2.80 -2.73
CA THR A 227 -5.35 2.40 -4.10
C THR A 227 -5.17 3.61 -5.02
N ALA A 228 -5.78 4.74 -4.67
CA ALA A 228 -5.70 5.99 -5.40
C ALA A 228 -4.67 6.98 -4.82
N ALA A 229 -4.03 6.62 -3.70
CA ALA A 229 -2.99 7.40 -3.02
C ALA A 229 -1.59 6.76 -3.16
N ILE A 230 -1.51 5.63 -3.89
CA ILE A 230 -0.29 4.88 -4.18
C ILE A 230 -0.28 4.53 -5.67
#